data_AF-A0A7W1LHT7-F1
#
_entry.id   AF-A0A7W1LHT7-F1
#
_cell.length_a   1.000
_cell.length_b   1.000
_cell.length_c   1.000
_cell.angle_alpha   90.00
_cell.angle_beta   90.00
_cell.angle_gamma   90.00
#
_symmetry.space_group_name_H-M   'P 1'
#
loop_
_entity.id
_entity.type
_entity.pdbx_description
1 polymer ?
#
loop_
_entity_poly.entity_id
_entity_poly.type
_entity_poly.pdbx_seq_one_letter_code
_entity_poly.pdbx_strand_id
1 'polypeptide(L)'
;MANTAGVRDEIRRDEDGELLGFVQPSPGTAGGEWLALSVFGGLLAACDTEAAAREHVQSCGLSILAETWWVRPEPAAPWYEATLVEVRPDEVRCRYTEADFTLRTVAILHPGPETLRLTRPA
;
A
#
# COMPACT_ATOMS: atom_id res chain seq x y z
N MET A 1 -17.12 -12.17 13.81
CA MET A 1 -15.92 -11.53 14.39
C MET A 1 -15.76 -10.19 13.70
N ALA A 2 -16.04 -9.10 14.41
CA ALA A 2 -16.08 -7.75 13.84
C ALA A 2 -14.66 -7.21 13.74
N ASN A 3 -14.19 -6.93 12.52
CA ASN A 3 -12.93 -6.23 12.31
C ASN A 3 -13.18 -4.75 12.57
N THR A 4 -12.80 -4.24 13.74
CA THR A 4 -12.81 -2.80 14.05
C THR A 4 -11.61 -2.14 13.35
N ALA A 5 -11.59 -2.22 12.03
CA ALA A 5 -10.70 -1.41 11.20
C ALA A 5 -11.37 -0.03 11.06
N GLY A 6 -10.62 1.05 11.29
CA GLY A 6 -11.11 2.40 11.00
C GLY A 6 -11.75 2.45 9.62
N VAL A 7 -12.86 3.17 9.48
CA VAL A 7 -13.69 3.22 8.28
C VAL A 7 -12.81 3.50 7.06
N ARG A 8 -12.57 2.47 6.25
CA ARG A 8 -11.89 2.53 4.96
C ARG A 8 -12.96 2.41 3.89
N ASP A 9 -13.05 3.40 3.02
CA ASP A 9 -13.96 3.36 1.89
C ASP A 9 -13.27 2.67 0.71
N GLU A 10 -13.91 1.62 0.18
CA GLU A 10 -13.44 0.90 -1.00
C GLU A 10 -13.60 1.76 -2.25
N ILE A 11 -12.55 1.83 -3.07
CA ILE A 11 -12.59 2.44 -4.39
C ILE A 11 -12.51 1.34 -5.43
N ARG A 12 -13.54 1.25 -6.27
CA ARG A 12 -13.67 0.24 -7.32
C ARG A 12 -13.73 0.91 -8.69
N ARG A 13 -13.28 0.20 -9.73
CA ARG A 13 -13.43 0.63 -11.13
C ARG A 13 -14.88 0.44 -11.55
N ASP A 14 -15.48 1.46 -12.17
CA ASP A 14 -16.89 1.45 -12.57
C ASP A 14 -17.20 0.42 -13.68
N GLU A 15 -16.22 0.07 -14.50
CA GLU A 15 -16.39 -0.79 -15.69
C GLU A 15 -16.60 -2.27 -15.34
N ASP A 16 -15.87 -2.79 -14.34
CA ASP A 16 -15.80 -4.22 -14.01
C ASP A 16 -15.95 -4.50 -12.50
N GLY A 17 -16.01 -3.46 -11.66
CA GLY A 17 -16.10 -3.57 -10.21
C GLY A 17 -14.80 -4.01 -9.53
N GLU A 18 -13.66 -3.99 -10.25
CA GLU A 18 -12.34 -4.33 -9.72
C GLU A 18 -11.95 -3.39 -8.58
N LEU A 19 -11.42 -3.93 -7.48
CA LEU A 19 -10.94 -3.15 -6.36
C LEU A 19 -9.64 -2.43 -6.76
N LEU A 20 -9.64 -1.10 -6.70
CA LEU A 20 -8.48 -0.25 -7.02
C LEU A 20 -7.70 0.15 -5.77
N GLY A 21 -8.35 0.15 -4.61
CA GLY A 21 -7.74 0.50 -3.33
C GLY A 21 -8.74 0.98 -2.30
N PHE A 22 -8.25 1.74 -1.32
CA PHE A 22 -9.08 2.30 -0.25
C PHE A 22 -8.73 3.75 0.00
N VAL A 23 -9.68 4.49 0.57
CA VAL A 23 -9.41 5.79 1.20
C VAL A 23 -9.81 5.75 2.67
N GLN A 24 -9.07 6.46 3.52
CA GLN A 24 -9.44 6.64 4.91
C GLN A 24 -8.98 8.00 5.44
N PRO A 25 -9.64 8.56 6.46
CA PRO A 25 -9.12 9.71 7.17
C PRO A 25 -7.78 9.37 7.86
N SER A 26 -6.85 10.32 7.83
CA SER A 26 -5.56 10.19 8.52
C SER A 26 -5.76 10.16 10.05
N PRO A 27 -5.21 9.16 10.76
CA PRO A 27 -5.34 9.09 12.22
C PRO A 27 -4.62 10.27 12.89
N GLY A 28 -5.31 10.99 13.77
CA GLY A 28 -4.71 12.03 14.61
C GLY A 28 -4.78 13.46 14.05
N THR A 29 -5.26 13.66 12.83
CA THR A 29 -5.61 14.99 12.32
C THR A 29 -7.09 15.26 12.52
N ALA A 30 -7.44 16.19 13.42
CA ALA A 30 -8.80 16.69 13.57
C ALA A 30 -9.17 17.57 12.35
N GLY A 31 -9.48 16.91 11.23
CA GLY A 31 -10.04 17.53 10.03
C GLY A 31 -9.03 18.00 8.99
N GLY A 32 -8.53 17.09 8.16
CA GLY A 32 -7.93 17.53 6.89
C GLY A 32 -7.40 16.42 6.00
N GLU A 33 -6.52 15.58 6.53
CA GLU A 33 -5.78 14.66 5.65
C GLU A 33 -6.51 13.33 5.43
N TRP A 34 -6.50 12.91 4.18
CA TRP A 34 -7.02 11.65 3.67
C TRP A 34 -5.87 10.83 3.08
N LEU A 35 -5.90 9.53 3.34
CA LEU A 35 -4.89 8.62 2.86
C LEU A 35 -5.45 7.83 1.69
N ALA A 36 -4.78 7.92 0.54
CA ALA A 36 -4.98 7.02 -0.59
C ALA A 36 -4.17 5.74 -0.34
N LEU A 37 -4.84 4.59 -0.35
CA LEU A 37 -4.25 3.29 -0.05
C LEU A 37 -4.43 2.34 -1.24
N SER A 38 -3.43 1.49 -1.46
CA SER A 38 -3.51 0.36 -2.40
C SER A 38 -4.52 -0.70 -1.95
N VAL A 39 -4.81 -1.67 -2.81
CA VAL A 39 -5.70 -2.82 -2.55
C VAL A 39 -5.31 -3.68 -1.35
N PHE A 40 -4.11 -3.51 -0.82
CA PHE A 40 -3.60 -4.20 0.37
C PHE A 40 -3.34 -3.24 1.54
N GLY A 41 -3.76 -1.97 1.45
CA GLY A 41 -3.62 -0.99 2.53
C GLY A 41 -2.26 -0.28 2.59
N GLY A 42 -1.35 -0.53 1.65
CA GLY A 42 -0.11 0.23 1.51
C GLY A 42 -0.38 1.67 1.09
N LEU A 43 0.28 2.64 1.75
CA LEU A 43 0.09 4.07 1.50
C LEU A 43 0.58 4.47 0.10
N LEU A 44 -0.32 5.02 -0.71
CA LEU A 44 -0.02 5.59 -2.03
C LEU A 44 0.31 7.08 -1.90
N ALA A 45 -0.58 7.83 -1.25
CA ALA A 45 -0.44 9.26 -1.04
C ALA A 45 -1.20 9.73 0.19
N ALA A 46 -0.75 10.84 0.78
CA ALA A 46 -1.53 11.66 1.70
C ALA A 46 -2.08 12.86 0.92
N CYS A 47 -3.35 13.16 1.08
CA CYS A 47 -4.09 14.18 0.33
C CYS A 47 -4.89 15.07 1.30
N ASP A 48 -5.09 16.34 0.93
CA ASP A 48 -5.83 17.30 1.77
C ASP A 48 -7.36 17.10 1.74
N THR A 49 -7.87 16.24 0.85
CA THR A 49 -9.31 15.98 0.71
C THR A 49 -9.59 14.53 0.33
N GLU A 50 -10.78 14.06 0.70
CA GLU A 50 -11.28 12.74 0.31
C GLU A 50 -11.32 12.58 -1.21
N ALA A 51 -11.85 13.58 -1.91
CA ALA A 51 -11.98 13.57 -3.36
C ALA A 51 -10.61 13.41 -4.05
N ALA A 52 -9.60 14.13 -3.58
CA ALA A 52 -8.24 13.99 -4.10
C ALA A 52 -7.64 12.60 -3.82
N ALA A 53 -7.88 12.04 -2.62
CA ALA A 53 -7.45 10.68 -2.32
C ALA A 53 -8.14 9.64 -3.22
N ARG A 54 -9.44 9.80 -3.48
CA ARG A 54 -10.22 8.92 -4.37
C ARG A 54 -9.72 8.98 -5.81
N GLU A 55 -9.49 10.18 -6.34
CA GLU A 55 -8.95 10.38 -7.68
C GLU A 55 -7.54 9.77 -7.82
N HIS A 56 -6.72 9.88 -6.77
CA HIS A 56 -5.40 9.25 -6.75
C HIS A 56 -5.50 7.71 -6.83
N VAL A 57 -6.40 7.09 -6.06
CA VAL A 57 -6.63 5.65 -6.14
C VAL A 57 -7.18 5.24 -7.52
N GLN A 58 -8.10 6.02 -8.10
CA GLN A 58 -8.66 5.73 -9.42
C GLN A 58 -7.63 5.82 -10.55
N SER A 59 -6.74 6.82 -10.50
CA SER A 59 -5.74 7.03 -11.54
C SER A 59 -4.53 6.10 -11.41
N CYS A 60 -4.11 5.76 -10.19
CA CYS A 60 -2.86 5.05 -9.94
C CYS A 60 -3.01 3.64 -9.39
N GLY A 61 -4.18 3.26 -8.85
CA GLY A 61 -4.34 2.13 -7.92
C GLY A 61 -3.74 0.80 -8.37
N LEU A 62 -3.89 0.45 -9.65
CA LEU A 62 -3.31 -0.78 -10.22
C LEU A 62 -1.95 -0.55 -10.89
N SER A 63 -1.77 0.59 -11.58
CA SER A 63 -0.51 0.92 -12.26
C SER A 63 0.67 0.98 -11.27
N ILE A 64 0.40 1.44 -10.04
CA ILE A 64 1.40 1.60 -8.99
C ILE A 64 1.91 0.25 -8.43
N LEU A 65 1.21 -0.85 -8.70
CA LEU A 65 1.68 -2.19 -8.32
C LEU A 65 2.90 -2.62 -9.13
N ALA A 66 3.08 -2.06 -10.33
CA ALA A 66 4.22 -2.32 -11.21
C ALA A 66 5.44 -1.43 -10.90
N GLU A 67 5.29 -0.42 -10.05
CA GLU A 67 6.36 0.48 -9.65
C GLU A 67 7.37 -0.19 -8.72
N THR A 68 8.48 0.50 -8.43
CA THR A 68 9.44 0.03 -7.41
C THR A 68 8.93 0.35 -6.02
N TRP A 69 8.85 -0.68 -5.18
CA TRP A 69 8.47 -0.58 -3.78
C TRP A 69 9.68 -0.75 -2.87
N TRP A 70 9.57 -0.29 -1.65
CA TRP A 70 10.50 -0.57 -0.56
C TRP A 70 9.84 -1.58 0.36
N VAL A 71 10.51 -2.70 0.62
CA VAL A 71 10.06 -3.75 1.55
C VAL A 71 10.98 -3.83 2.75
N ARG A 72 10.39 -4.01 3.93
CA ARG A 72 11.09 -4.39 5.14
C ARG A 72 10.53 -5.73 5.61
N PRO A 73 11.22 -6.86 5.33
CA PRO A 73 10.69 -8.21 5.56
C PRO A 73 10.52 -8.52 7.04
N GLU A 74 11.35 -7.90 7.90
CA GLU A 74 11.28 -8.02 9.35
C GLU A 74 11.56 -6.66 10.00
N PRO A 75 11.03 -6.34 11.18
CA PRO A 75 11.19 -5.02 11.80
C PRO A 75 12.64 -4.53 11.96
N ALA A 76 13.58 -5.45 12.17
CA ALA A 76 15.00 -5.16 12.34
C ALA A 76 15.81 -5.19 11.03
N ALA A 77 15.21 -5.62 9.91
CA ALA A 77 15.86 -5.63 8.61
C ALA A 77 15.95 -4.22 8.02
N PRO A 78 16.98 -3.92 7.21
CA PRO A 78 16.97 -2.70 6.41
C PRO A 78 15.85 -2.76 5.38
N TRP A 79 15.54 -1.60 4.81
CA TRP A 79 14.61 -1.51 3.69
C TRP A 79 15.31 -1.88 2.40
N TYR A 80 14.63 -2.68 1.57
CA TYR A 80 15.14 -3.14 0.28
C TYR A 80 14.22 -2.65 -0.84
N GLU A 81 14.81 -2.29 -1.97
CA GLU A 81 14.04 -2.10 -3.21
C GLU A 81 13.47 -3.45 -3.66
N ALA A 82 12.19 -3.44 -4.01
CA ALA A 82 11.40 -4.62 -4.28
C ALA A 82 10.44 -4.40 -5.44
N THR A 83 10.13 -5.51 -6.10
CA THR A 83 9.03 -5.62 -7.07
C THR A 83 7.92 -6.45 -6.46
N LEU A 84 6.67 -6.02 -6.64
CA LEU A 84 5.52 -6.82 -6.23
C LEU A 84 5.29 -7.93 -7.26
N VAL A 85 5.24 -9.17 -6.79
CA VAL A 85 5.07 -10.36 -7.63
C VAL A 85 3.62 -10.84 -7.62
N GLU A 86 2.99 -10.80 -6.45
CA GLU A 86 1.59 -11.17 -6.25
C GLU A 86 0.99 -10.24 -5.21
N VAL A 87 -0.21 -9.74 -5.47
CA VAL A 87 -0.89 -8.77 -4.60
C VAL A 87 -2.28 -9.30 -4.26
N ARG A 88 -2.51 -9.49 -2.98
CA ARG A 88 -3.82 -9.81 -2.39
C ARG A 88 -4.08 -8.85 -1.23
N PRO A 89 -5.34 -8.62 -0.84
CA PRO A 89 -5.66 -7.69 0.25
C PRO A 89 -4.93 -7.96 1.57
N ASP A 90 -4.71 -9.23 1.92
CA ASP A 90 -4.06 -9.64 3.17
C ASP A 90 -2.63 -10.15 3.00
N GLU A 91 -2.15 -10.29 1.77
CA GLU A 91 -0.81 -10.83 1.49
C GLU A 91 -0.23 -10.17 0.23
N VAL A 92 0.98 -9.64 0.36
CA VAL A 92 1.75 -9.19 -0.81
C VAL A 92 3.04 -9.97 -0.87
N ARG A 93 3.28 -10.61 -2.01
CA ARG A 93 4.55 -11.28 -2.30
C ARG A 93 5.47 -10.31 -3.02
N CYS A 94 6.64 -10.10 -2.45
CA CYS A 94 7.65 -9.18 -2.95
C CYS A 94 8.93 -9.93 -3.30
N ARG A 95 9.66 -9.41 -4.27
CA ARG A 95 11.01 -9.88 -4.61
C ARG A 95 12.01 -8.73 -4.48
N TYR A 96 13.07 -8.95 -3.71
CA TYR A 96 14.10 -7.96 -3.39
C TYR A 96 15.50 -8.58 -3.43
N THR A 97 16.53 -7.74 -3.48
CA THR A 97 17.94 -8.18 -3.49
C THR A 97 18.66 -7.70 -2.23
N GLU A 98 19.35 -8.61 -1.55
CA GLU A 98 20.17 -8.29 -0.38
C GLU A 98 21.54 -7.70 -0.79
N ALA A 99 22.28 -7.17 0.19
CA ALA A 99 23.58 -6.53 -0.06
C ALA A 99 24.65 -7.49 -0.64
N ASP A 100 24.48 -8.79 -0.42
CA ASP A 100 25.33 -9.85 -0.97
C ASP A 100 24.87 -10.32 -2.37
N PHE A 101 23.96 -9.57 -3.01
CA PHE A 101 23.33 -9.89 -4.29
C PHE A 101 22.42 -11.13 -4.26
N THR A 102 22.05 -11.62 -3.08
CA THR A 102 21.08 -12.72 -2.97
C THR A 102 19.68 -12.21 -3.31
N LEU A 103 19.07 -12.82 -4.32
CA LEU A 103 17.67 -12.60 -4.67
C LEU A 103 16.76 -13.33 -3.67
N ARG A 104 15.87 -12.60 -3.01
CA ARG A 104 14.92 -13.11 -2.04
C ARG A 104 13.49 -12.92 -2.53
N THR A 105 12.60 -13.79 -2.08
CA THR A 105 11.15 -13.62 -2.21
C THR A 105 10.53 -13.79 -0.84
N VAL A 106 9.66 -12.85 -0.45
CA VAL A 106 9.00 -12.83 0.85
C VAL A 106 7.51 -12.58 0.67
N ALA A 107 6.70 -13.23 1.50
CA ALA A 107 5.29 -12.91 1.64
C ALA A 107 5.11 -12.01 2.87
N ILE A 108 4.57 -10.80 2.66
CA ILE A 108 4.21 -9.87 3.71
C ILE A 108 2.73 -10.07 4.00
N LEU A 109 2.43 -10.59 5.18
CA LEU A 109 1.08 -10.73 5.68
C LEU A 109 0.63 -9.42 6.32
N HIS A 110 -0.64 -9.05 6.10
CA HIS A 110 -1.24 -7.80 6.57
C HIS A 110 -0.34 -6.58 6.30
N PRO A 111 0.02 -6.34 5.02
CA PRO A 111 0.97 -5.31 4.66
C PRO A 111 0.50 -3.91 5.11
N GLY A 112 1.46 -3.12 5.55
CA GLY A 112 1.25 -1.77 6.05
C GLY A 112 2.46 -0.87 5.77
N PRO A 113 2.38 0.44 6.08
CA PRO A 113 3.45 1.39 5.82
C PRO A 113 4.77 1.06 6.56
N GLU A 114 4.72 0.23 7.59
CA GLU A 114 5.88 -0.27 8.33
C GLU A 114 6.61 -1.44 7.63
N THR A 115 5.97 -2.08 6.64
CA THR A 115 6.52 -3.22 5.89
C THR A 115 6.67 -2.92 4.40
N LEU A 116 5.79 -2.10 3.82
CA LEU A 116 5.79 -1.73 2.40
C LEU A 116 5.56 -0.23 2.20
N ARG A 117 6.42 0.39 1.38
CA ARG A 117 6.33 1.83 1.05
C ARG A 117 6.67 2.05 -0.42
N LEU A 118 5.95 2.97 -1.05
CA LEU A 118 6.31 3.40 -2.41
C LEU A 118 7.53 4.33 -2.40
N THR A 119 7.63 5.20 -1.41
CA THR A 119 8.75 6.12 -1.25
C THR A 119 9.85 5.52 -0.39
N ARG A 120 11.09 5.89 -0.71
CA ARG A 120 12.25 5.48 0.07
C ARG A 120 12.10 6.00 1.52
N PRO A 121 12.14 5.12 2.52
CA PRO A 121 12.20 5.54 3.92
C PRO A 121 13.47 6.33 4.20
N ALA A 122 13.33 7.44 4.94
CA ALA A 122 14.45 8.22 5.48
C ALA A 122 15.19 7.47 6.59
#